data_AF-A0A1A6HDA5-F1
#
_entry.id   AF-A0A1A6HDA5-F1
#
_cell.length_a   1.000
_cell.length_b   1.000
_cell.length_c   1.000
_cell.angle_alpha   90.00
_cell.angle_beta   90.00
_cell.angle_gamma   90.00
#
_symmetry.space_group_name_H-M   'P 1'
#
loop_
_entity.id
_entity.type
_entity.pdbx_description
1 polymer ?
#
loop_
_entity_poly.entity_id
_entity_poly.type
_entity_poly.pdbx_seq_one_letter_code
_entity_poly.pdbx_strand_id
1 'polypeptide(L)'
;MKPGFSSRGGGFGGRGGFGDREGDDKIEYRAWNPFRSKLAAAILGGVDQIHIKPGAKVLYLGAASGTISHVSDIVGPDGLVYAVEFSHNSACDLINLAKKRTNIIPVIEDGWHPHKYCMLISIVEVIFADVAKPDQTRIVALNAHTFLPNGGHFVISIKANCVDSTASAEAVFA
;
A
#
# COMPACT_ATOMS: atom_id res chain seq x y z
N MET A 1 43.39 23.26 44.45
CA MET A 1 43.96 22.77 43.17
C MET A 1 42.88 21.94 42.47
N LYS A 2 42.11 22.55 41.54
CA LYS A 2 41.07 21.98 40.63
C LYS A 2 39.87 21.21 41.27
N PRO A 3 38.70 21.07 40.58
CA PRO A 3 37.75 22.15 40.34
C PRO A 3 36.29 21.79 40.74
N GLY A 4 35.43 22.81 40.67
CA GLY A 4 34.08 22.90 41.23
C GLY A 4 33.01 21.92 40.74
N PHE A 5 32.15 21.56 41.68
CA PHE A 5 30.88 20.87 41.53
C PHE A 5 29.85 21.83 40.91
N SER A 6 29.14 21.41 39.87
CA SER A 6 27.97 22.14 39.34
C SER A 6 26.89 21.16 38.91
N SER A 7 25.76 21.26 39.61
CA SER A 7 24.54 20.49 39.48
C SER A 7 23.74 20.84 38.22
N ARG A 8 23.28 19.83 37.46
CA ARG A 8 22.10 19.97 36.58
C ARG A 8 21.26 18.69 36.54
N GLY A 9 20.05 18.80 37.11
CA GLY A 9 18.77 18.44 36.49
C GLY A 9 18.59 17.03 35.94
N GLY A 10 17.83 16.21 36.68
CA GLY A 10 17.28 14.96 36.18
C GLY A 10 15.98 15.12 35.39
N GLY A 11 15.64 14.04 34.68
CA GLY A 11 14.27 13.66 34.29
C GLY A 11 13.85 14.08 32.89
N PHE A 12 13.64 13.11 32.00
CA PHE A 12 12.38 12.84 31.29
C PHE A 12 12.65 12.04 29.99
N GLY A 13 11.94 10.92 29.83
CA GLY A 13 11.66 10.37 28.50
C GLY A 13 11.89 8.87 28.28
N GLY A 14 11.47 7.99 29.18
CA GLY A 14 11.32 6.57 28.86
C GLY A 14 10.15 6.35 27.90
N ARG A 15 10.42 5.91 26.66
CA ARG A 15 9.45 5.18 25.84
C ARG A 15 9.98 3.76 25.65
N GLY A 16 9.27 2.82 26.27
CA GLY A 16 9.59 1.39 26.21
C GLY A 16 9.49 0.86 24.79
N GLY A 17 10.62 0.34 24.30
CA GLY A 17 10.62 -0.66 23.24
C GLY A 17 10.83 -2.02 23.90
N PHE A 18 9.89 -2.95 23.71
CA PHE A 18 10.17 -4.36 23.93
C PHE A 18 11.03 -4.82 22.76
N GLY A 19 12.31 -5.07 23.03
CA GLY A 19 13.23 -5.70 22.10
C GLY A 19 13.66 -7.03 22.71
N ASP A 20 13.25 -8.13 22.09
CA ASP A 20 13.98 -9.39 22.24
C ASP A 20 15.27 -9.26 21.42
N ARG A 21 16.40 -9.52 22.08
CA ARG A 21 17.71 -9.57 21.43
C ARG A 21 18.13 -11.02 21.27
N GLU A 22 18.42 -11.41 20.04
CA GLU A 22 19.51 -12.33 19.70
C GLU A 22 19.81 -12.18 18.19
N GLY A 23 21.00 -11.68 17.85
CA GLY A 23 21.46 -11.40 16.47
C GLY A 23 21.60 -9.90 16.16
N ASP A 24 22.70 -9.51 15.52
CA ASP A 24 23.13 -8.11 15.31
C ASP A 24 22.28 -7.31 14.29
N ASP A 25 21.07 -7.76 14.01
CA ASP A 25 20.10 -7.08 13.14
C ASP A 25 18.93 -6.58 13.99
N LYS A 26 18.95 -5.28 14.29
CA LYS A 26 17.82 -4.61 14.92
C LYS A 26 16.65 -4.60 13.94
N ILE A 27 15.65 -5.46 14.17
CA ILE A 27 14.42 -5.49 13.38
C ILE A 27 13.57 -4.27 13.74
N GLU A 28 13.23 -3.45 12.75
CA GLU A 28 12.36 -2.29 12.92
C GLU A 28 10.96 -2.58 12.38
N TYR A 29 9.95 -2.32 13.21
CA TYR A 29 8.54 -2.38 12.85
C TYR A 29 7.95 -0.99 12.76
N ARG A 30 6.87 -0.85 11.98
CA ARG A 30 6.13 0.40 11.82
C ARG A 30 4.65 0.21 12.05
N ALA A 31 4.02 1.19 12.68
CA ALA A 31 2.58 1.20 12.87
C ALA A 31 1.85 1.46 11.53
N TRP A 32 0.79 0.71 11.27
CA TRP A 32 -0.11 0.92 10.13
C TRP A 32 -1.47 1.40 10.64
N ASN A 33 -1.84 2.65 10.31
CA ASN A 33 -3.05 3.28 10.82
C ASN A 33 -4.29 2.88 9.99
N PRO A 34 -5.31 2.19 10.58
CA PRO A 34 -6.52 1.76 9.87
C PRO A 34 -7.40 2.93 9.40
N PHE A 35 -7.36 4.09 10.06
CA PHE A 35 -8.11 5.28 9.64
C PHE A 35 -7.51 5.97 8.41
N ARG A 36 -6.29 5.59 8.01
CA ARG A 36 -5.60 6.14 6.84
C ARG A 36 -5.41 5.13 5.72
N SER A 37 -5.79 3.86 5.94
CA SER A 37 -5.61 2.79 4.97
C SER A 37 -6.78 1.84 4.98
N LYS A 38 -7.47 1.74 3.85
CA LYS A 38 -8.62 0.86 3.68
C LYS A 38 -8.22 -0.62 3.77
N LEU A 39 -7.01 -0.95 3.32
CA LEU A 39 -6.45 -2.29 3.47
C LEU A 39 -6.20 -2.65 4.94
N ALA A 40 -5.60 -1.74 5.72
CA ALA A 40 -5.44 -1.96 7.17
C ALA A 40 -6.77 -2.06 7.91
N ALA A 41 -7.75 -1.23 7.54
CA ALA A 41 -9.11 -1.31 8.08
C ALA A 41 -9.77 -2.66 7.75
N ALA A 42 -9.60 -3.18 6.53
CA ALA A 42 -10.12 -4.50 6.14
C ALA A 42 -9.48 -5.64 6.93
N ILE A 43 -8.15 -5.59 7.14
CA ILE A 43 -7.42 -6.55 7.99
C ILE A 43 -7.97 -6.51 9.43
N LEU A 44 -8.11 -5.31 10.00
CA LEU A 44 -8.67 -5.16 11.35
C LEU A 44 -10.15 -5.58 11.43
N GLY A 45 -10.89 -5.40 10.33
CA GLY A 45 -12.29 -5.83 10.19
C GLY A 45 -12.47 -7.34 9.99
N GLY A 46 -11.38 -8.12 9.93
CA GLY A 46 -11.44 -9.57 9.85
C GLY A 46 -11.64 -10.12 8.44
N VAL A 47 -11.14 -9.43 7.40
CA VAL A 47 -11.07 -10.04 6.06
C VAL A 47 -10.27 -11.34 6.12
N ASP A 48 -10.81 -12.41 5.55
CA ASP A 48 -10.20 -13.75 5.61
C ASP A 48 -8.87 -13.81 4.84
N GLN A 49 -8.86 -13.28 3.61
CA GLN A 49 -7.68 -13.28 2.73
C GLN A 49 -7.51 -11.96 2.01
N ILE A 50 -6.32 -11.36 2.12
CA ILE A 50 -5.90 -10.22 1.29
C ILE A 50 -5.03 -10.63 0.12
N HIS A 51 -4.55 -11.88 0.10
CA HIS A 51 -3.66 -12.49 -0.90
C HIS A 51 -2.27 -11.82 -1.10
N ILE A 52 -2.05 -10.63 -0.54
CA ILE A 52 -0.75 -9.96 -0.47
C ILE A 52 0.10 -10.66 0.59
N LYS A 53 1.16 -11.33 0.13
CA LYS A 53 2.06 -12.16 0.94
C LYS A 53 3.53 -11.87 0.56
N PRO A 54 4.51 -12.26 1.39
CA PRO A 54 5.92 -12.19 1.03
C PRO A 54 6.21 -12.85 -0.33
N GLY A 55 7.02 -12.20 -1.16
CA GLY A 55 7.37 -12.64 -2.52
C GLY A 55 6.31 -12.35 -3.59
N ALA A 56 5.11 -11.90 -3.22
CA ALA A 56 4.04 -11.68 -4.19
C ALA A 56 4.32 -10.48 -5.12
N LYS A 57 3.87 -10.61 -6.36
CA LYS A 57 3.77 -9.49 -7.31
C LYS A 57 2.38 -8.87 -7.22
N VAL A 58 2.31 -7.59 -6.89
CA VAL A 58 1.05 -6.86 -6.66
C VAL A 58 0.93 -5.70 -7.64
N LEU A 59 -0.22 -5.59 -8.30
CA LEU A 59 -0.62 -4.40 -9.04
C LEU A 59 -1.55 -3.55 -8.16
N TYR A 60 -1.09 -2.38 -7.76
CA TYR A 60 -1.83 -1.43 -6.95
C TYR A 60 -2.39 -0.32 -7.84
N LEU A 61 -3.72 -0.25 -7.98
CA LEU A 61 -4.43 0.77 -8.76
C LEU A 61 -4.93 1.89 -7.84
N GLY A 62 -4.61 3.15 -8.17
CA GLY A 62 -4.95 4.32 -7.34
C GLY A 62 -3.93 4.51 -6.22
N ALA A 63 -2.66 4.45 -6.59
CA ALA A 63 -1.56 4.31 -5.66
C ALA A 63 -1.12 5.67 -5.08
N ALA A 64 -1.69 6.04 -3.92
CA ALA A 64 -1.18 7.15 -3.11
C ALA A 64 0.01 6.71 -2.22
N SER A 65 0.99 7.60 -2.03
CA SER A 65 2.30 7.28 -1.42
C SER A 65 2.25 6.62 -0.03
N GLY A 66 1.24 6.92 0.80
CA GLY A 66 1.18 6.45 2.19
C GLY A 66 0.95 4.95 2.36
N THR A 67 0.02 4.36 1.62
CA THR A 67 -0.43 2.96 1.82
C THR A 67 0.48 1.95 1.14
N ILE A 68 1.04 2.30 -0.01
CA ILE A 68 1.93 1.43 -0.81
C ILE A 68 3.15 1.01 0.00
N SER A 69 3.66 1.89 0.85
CA SER A 69 4.84 1.60 1.65
C SER A 69 4.64 0.37 2.56
N HIS A 70 3.42 0.17 3.10
CA HIS A 70 3.10 -1.00 3.90
C HIS A 70 2.94 -2.27 3.05
N VAL A 71 2.36 -2.15 1.85
CA VAL A 71 2.30 -3.28 0.90
C VAL A 71 3.71 -3.71 0.49
N SER A 72 4.59 -2.76 0.21
CA SER A 72 6.01 -2.99 -0.07
C SER A 72 6.73 -3.69 1.09
N ASP A 73 6.41 -3.33 2.35
CA ASP A 73 6.95 -4.03 3.53
C ASP A 73 6.45 -5.49 3.61
N ILE A 74 5.17 -5.76 3.30
CA ILE A 74 4.58 -7.11 3.35
C ILE A 74 5.16 -8.04 2.27
N VAL A 75 5.27 -7.55 1.03
CA VAL A 75 5.79 -8.38 -0.07
C VAL A 75 7.29 -8.61 0.04
N GLY A 76 8.01 -7.73 0.74
CA GLY A 76 9.44 -7.88 1.00
C GLY A 76 10.31 -7.69 -0.26
N PRO A 77 11.62 -7.99 -0.15
CA PRO A 77 12.60 -7.72 -1.20
C PRO A 77 12.43 -8.60 -2.45
N ASP A 78 11.87 -9.80 -2.29
CA ASP A 78 11.64 -10.75 -3.40
C ASP A 78 10.33 -10.48 -4.14
N GLY A 79 9.43 -9.71 -3.54
CA GLY A 79 8.16 -9.29 -4.14
C GLY A 79 8.29 -8.00 -4.95
N LEU A 80 7.22 -7.63 -5.65
CA LEU A 80 7.14 -6.40 -6.42
C LEU A 80 5.79 -5.73 -6.25
N VAL A 81 5.79 -4.40 -6.19
CA VAL A 81 4.58 -3.58 -6.18
C VAL A 81 4.61 -2.63 -7.37
N TYR A 82 3.74 -2.88 -8.35
CA TYR A 82 3.47 -1.95 -9.44
C TYR A 82 2.43 -0.94 -8.97
N ALA A 83 2.82 0.32 -8.82
CA ALA A 83 1.98 1.37 -8.28
C ALA A 83 1.48 2.29 -9.41
N VAL A 84 0.23 2.07 -9.84
CA VAL A 84 -0.42 2.86 -10.89
C VAL A 84 -1.11 4.07 -10.28
N GLU A 85 -0.68 5.27 -10.68
CA GLU A 85 -1.25 6.53 -10.24
C GLU A 85 -1.32 7.51 -11.40
N PHE A 86 -2.47 8.16 -11.59
CA PHE A 86 -2.66 9.12 -12.68
C PHE A 86 -2.34 10.55 -12.23
N SER A 87 -2.54 10.87 -10.94
CA SER A 87 -2.34 12.22 -10.44
C SER A 87 -0.87 12.61 -10.40
N HIS A 88 -0.49 13.67 -11.12
CA HIS A 88 0.85 14.24 -11.04
C HIS A 88 1.23 14.72 -9.63
N ASN A 89 0.26 15.19 -8.85
CA ASN A 89 0.52 15.63 -7.47
C ASN A 89 0.99 14.46 -6.59
N SER A 90 0.30 13.32 -6.68
CA SER A 90 0.67 12.09 -5.96
C SER A 90 1.92 11.43 -6.56
N ALA A 91 2.16 11.62 -7.87
CA ALA A 91 3.28 11.00 -8.58
C ALA A 91 4.65 11.37 -7.99
N CYS A 92 4.84 12.65 -7.63
CA CYS A 92 6.09 13.10 -7.02
C CYS A 92 6.42 12.34 -5.73
N ASP A 93 5.44 12.18 -4.85
CA ASP A 93 5.61 11.45 -3.59
C ASP A 93 5.84 9.95 -3.84
N LEU A 94 5.13 9.38 -4.80
CA LEU A 94 5.27 7.99 -5.19
C LEU A 94 6.67 7.69 -5.76
N ILE A 95 7.18 8.54 -6.66
CA ILE A 95 8.53 8.43 -7.21
C ILE A 95 9.59 8.55 -6.11
N ASN A 96 9.41 9.50 -5.18
CA ASN A 96 10.34 9.68 -4.07
C ASN A 96 10.33 8.49 -3.09
N LEU A 97 9.18 7.82 -2.93
CA LEU A 97 9.08 6.57 -2.19
C LEU A 97 9.81 5.44 -2.92
N ALA A 98 9.61 5.30 -4.23
CA ALA A 98 10.25 4.28 -5.06
C ALA A 98 11.78 4.42 -5.09
N LYS A 99 12.31 5.65 -5.03
CA LYS A 99 13.77 5.87 -4.88
C LYS A 99 14.36 5.23 -3.62
N LYS A 100 13.56 5.10 -2.56
CA LYS A 100 13.99 4.52 -1.26
C LYS A 100 13.69 3.02 -1.18
N ARG A 101 12.85 2.49 -2.05
CA ARG A 101 12.30 1.12 -1.98
C ARG A 101 12.37 0.49 -3.37
N THR A 102 13.33 -0.41 -3.54
CA THR A 102 13.65 -1.06 -4.82
C THR A 102 12.54 -1.97 -5.34
N ASN A 103 11.66 -2.44 -4.47
CA ASN A 103 10.53 -3.31 -4.83
C ASN A 103 9.26 -2.53 -5.26
N ILE A 104 9.33 -1.20 -5.40
CA ILE A 104 8.21 -0.38 -5.89
C ILE A 104 8.54 0.12 -7.30
N ILE A 105 7.66 -0.18 -8.26
CA ILE A 105 7.74 0.33 -9.63
C ILE A 105 6.60 1.35 -9.81
N PRO A 106 6.90 2.67 -9.83
CA PRO A 106 5.89 3.69 -10.03
C PRO A 106 5.48 3.76 -11.51
N VAL A 107 4.18 3.72 -11.78
CA VAL A 107 3.60 3.78 -13.13
C VAL A 107 2.65 4.97 -13.19
N ILE A 108 3.12 6.08 -13.76
CA ILE A 108 2.35 7.33 -13.81
C ILE A 108 1.48 7.38 -15.06
N GLU A 109 0.41 6.58 -15.04
CA GLU A 109 -0.50 6.39 -16.16
C GLU A 109 -1.95 6.22 -15.70
N ASP A 110 -2.88 6.35 -16.65
CA ASP A 110 -4.31 6.12 -16.39
C ASP A 110 -4.66 4.63 -16.39
N GLY A 111 -5.17 4.14 -15.26
CA GLY A 111 -5.58 2.75 -15.07
C GLY A 111 -6.67 2.26 -16.03
N TRP A 112 -7.40 3.15 -16.71
CA TRP A 112 -8.34 2.80 -17.77
C TRP A 112 -7.69 2.22 -19.02
N HIS A 113 -6.39 2.47 -19.21
CA HIS A 113 -5.68 2.18 -20.45
C HIS A 113 -4.49 1.23 -20.21
N PRO A 114 -4.72 -0.02 -19.78
CA PRO A 114 -3.64 -0.96 -19.44
C PRO A 114 -2.65 -1.24 -20.58
N HIS A 115 -3.08 -1.07 -21.83
CA HIS A 115 -2.21 -1.18 -23.00
C HIS A 115 -1.11 -0.11 -23.05
N LYS A 116 -1.24 1.03 -22.36
CA LYS A 116 -0.21 2.07 -22.33
C LYS A 116 0.99 1.69 -21.49
N TYR A 117 0.78 0.87 -20.46
CA TYR A 117 1.83 0.45 -19.52
C TYR A 117 2.06 -1.07 -19.53
N CYS A 118 1.54 -1.79 -20.53
CA CYS A 118 1.67 -3.24 -20.62
C CYS A 118 3.12 -3.71 -20.77
N MET A 119 4.02 -2.86 -21.28
CA MET A 119 5.45 -3.18 -21.36
C MET A 119 6.19 -3.01 -20.02
N LEU A 120 5.61 -2.29 -19.06
CA LEU A 120 6.23 -2.01 -17.75
C LEU A 120 5.86 -3.05 -16.70
N ILE A 121 4.70 -3.69 -16.86
CA ILE A 121 4.10 -4.55 -15.84
C ILE A 121 4.17 -6.01 -16.29
N SER A 122 4.76 -6.86 -15.45
CA SER A 122 4.72 -8.32 -15.65
C SER A 122 3.46 -8.93 -15.05
N ILE A 123 3.14 -10.19 -15.37
CA ILE A 123 2.02 -10.91 -14.76
C ILE A 123 2.12 -10.85 -13.23
N VAL A 124 1.01 -10.50 -12.58
CA VAL A 124 0.90 -10.29 -11.14
C VAL A 124 0.08 -11.40 -10.47
N GLU A 125 0.24 -11.58 -9.17
CA GLU A 125 -0.59 -12.52 -8.39
C GLU A 125 -1.85 -11.86 -7.84
N VAL A 126 -1.76 -10.57 -7.50
CA VAL A 126 -2.85 -9.84 -6.84
C VAL A 126 -3.01 -8.45 -7.43
N ILE A 127 -4.26 -8.05 -7.69
CA ILE A 127 -4.62 -6.65 -7.94
C ILE A 127 -5.27 -6.07 -6.70
N PHE A 128 -4.73 -4.97 -6.17
CA PHE A 128 -5.40 -4.15 -5.17
C PHE A 128 -5.88 -2.86 -5.79
N ALA A 129 -7.19 -2.57 -5.70
CA ALA A 129 -7.77 -1.39 -6.32
C ALA A 129 -8.39 -0.45 -5.28
N ASP A 130 -7.83 0.75 -5.16
CA ASP A 130 -8.34 1.84 -4.32
C ASP A 130 -8.60 3.11 -5.14
N VAL A 131 -9.29 2.93 -6.27
CA VAL A 131 -9.63 4.01 -7.18
C VAL A 131 -11.03 4.52 -6.87
N ALA A 132 -11.15 5.80 -6.52
CA ALA A 132 -12.44 6.44 -6.26
C ALA A 132 -13.10 6.94 -7.58
N LYS A 133 -13.58 6.01 -8.41
CA LYS A 133 -14.28 6.30 -9.67
C LYS A 133 -15.58 5.48 -9.76
N PRO A 134 -16.65 5.99 -10.41
CA PRO A 134 -17.89 5.24 -10.55
C PRO A 134 -17.71 3.89 -11.26
N ASP A 135 -16.93 3.86 -12.34
CA ASP A 135 -16.68 2.64 -13.12
C ASP A 135 -15.43 1.86 -12.65
N GLN A 136 -15.15 1.86 -11.35
CA GLN A 136 -13.97 1.17 -10.78
C GLN A 136 -13.89 -0.30 -11.20
N THR A 137 -15.02 -1.00 -11.24
CA THR A 137 -15.09 -2.42 -11.63
C THR A 137 -14.56 -2.65 -13.05
N ARG A 138 -14.82 -1.71 -13.97
CA ARG A 138 -14.30 -1.79 -15.35
C ARG A 138 -12.78 -1.63 -15.39
N ILE A 139 -12.23 -0.70 -14.60
CA ILE A 139 -10.79 -0.51 -14.47
C ILE A 139 -10.13 -1.82 -13.98
N VAL A 140 -10.70 -2.43 -12.94
CA VAL A 140 -10.20 -3.69 -12.38
C VAL A 140 -10.30 -4.82 -13.41
N ALA A 141 -11.43 -4.95 -14.10
CA ALA A 141 -11.63 -5.99 -15.11
C ALA A 141 -10.61 -5.88 -16.26
N LEU A 142 -10.38 -4.68 -16.80
CA LEU A 142 -9.40 -4.45 -17.86
C LEU A 142 -7.97 -4.79 -17.44
N ASN A 143 -7.59 -4.41 -16.21
CA ASN A 143 -6.28 -4.73 -15.66
C ASN A 143 -6.14 -6.23 -15.35
N ALA A 144 -7.19 -6.86 -14.83
CA ALA A 144 -7.20 -8.30 -14.56
C ALA A 144 -7.04 -9.11 -15.84
N HIS A 145 -7.78 -8.77 -16.90
CA HIS A 145 -7.64 -9.40 -18.21
C HIS A 145 -6.23 -9.26 -18.81
N THR A 146 -5.51 -8.20 -18.48
CA THR A 146 -4.18 -7.94 -19.05
C THR A 146 -3.06 -8.56 -18.23
N PHE A 147 -3.15 -8.52 -16.90
CA PHE A 147 -2.01 -8.80 -16.01
C PHE A 147 -2.26 -9.92 -14.99
N LEU A 148 -3.50 -10.33 -14.76
CA LEU A 148 -3.83 -11.32 -13.74
C LEU A 148 -4.00 -12.71 -14.38
N PRO A 149 -3.25 -13.74 -13.95
CA PRO A 149 -3.38 -15.08 -14.47
C PRO A 149 -4.63 -15.76 -13.92
N ASN A 150 -5.01 -16.90 -14.52
CA ASN A 150 -6.05 -17.76 -13.97
C ASN A 150 -5.67 -18.20 -12.56
N GLY A 151 -6.60 -18.04 -11.60
CA GLY A 151 -6.35 -18.29 -10.19
C GLY A 151 -5.67 -17.14 -9.44
N GLY A 152 -5.36 -16.03 -10.11
CA GLY A 152 -4.96 -14.79 -9.45
C GLY A 152 -6.13 -14.15 -8.68
N HIS A 153 -5.79 -13.26 -7.75
CA HIS A 153 -6.77 -12.66 -6.85
C HIS A 153 -6.88 -11.14 -7.06
N PHE A 154 -8.01 -10.56 -6.64
CA PHE A 154 -8.16 -9.12 -6.59
C PHE A 154 -8.87 -8.71 -5.31
N VAL A 155 -8.52 -7.53 -4.82
CA VAL A 155 -9.11 -6.88 -3.65
C VAL A 155 -9.53 -5.48 -4.06
N ILE A 156 -10.82 -5.20 -3.98
CA ILE A 156 -11.40 -3.92 -4.42
C ILE A 156 -11.90 -3.18 -3.19
N SER A 157 -11.40 -1.97 -2.98
CA SER A 157 -11.96 -1.04 -2.03
C SER A 157 -13.05 -0.21 -2.70
N ILE A 158 -14.32 -0.50 -2.39
CA ILE A 158 -15.48 0.21 -2.94
C ILE A 158 -15.93 1.29 -1.97
N LYS A 159 -16.04 2.53 -2.46
CA LYS A 159 -16.66 3.64 -1.74
C LYS A 159 -18.02 3.93 -2.36
N ALA A 160 -19.11 3.52 -1.69
CA ALA A 160 -20.47 3.61 -2.21
C ALA A 160 -20.81 4.99 -2.80
N ASN A 161 -20.53 6.05 -2.03
CA ASN A 161 -20.83 7.43 -2.44
C ASN A 161 -20.06 7.90 -3.70
N CYS A 162 -18.99 7.22 -4.10
CA CYS A 162 -18.26 7.51 -5.34
C CYS A 162 -18.84 6.76 -6.55
N VAL A 163 -19.64 5.73 -6.34
CA VAL A 163 -20.35 5.00 -7.39
C VAL A 163 -21.69 5.68 -7.66
N ASP A 164 -22.51 5.82 -6.62
CA ASP A 164 -23.76 6.55 -6.65
C ASP A 164 -23.96 7.23 -5.30
N SER A 165 -24.06 8.56 -5.29
CA SER A 165 -24.26 9.36 -4.08
C SER A 165 -25.72 9.42 -3.62
N THR A 166 -26.65 8.94 -4.44
CA THR A 166 -28.09 8.96 -4.18
C THR A 166 -28.64 7.60 -3.76
N ALA A 167 -27.96 6.52 -4.14
CA ALA A 167 -28.33 5.16 -3.75
C ALA A 167 -27.83 4.80 -2.34
N SER A 168 -28.53 3.86 -1.70
CA SER A 168 -28.06 3.22 -0.47
C SER A 168 -26.81 2.37 -0.72
N ALA A 169 -25.90 2.29 0.24
CA ALA A 169 -24.67 1.52 0.10
C ALA A 169 -24.92 0.03 -0.22
N GLU A 170 -25.94 -0.58 0.37
CA GLU A 170 -26.34 -1.97 0.10
C GLU A 170 -26.68 -2.22 -1.37
N ALA A 171 -27.39 -1.29 -2.01
CA ALA A 171 -27.74 -1.36 -3.43
C ALA A 171 -26.53 -1.18 -4.36
N VAL A 172 -25.48 -0.50 -3.89
CA VAL A 172 -24.23 -0.33 -4.65
C VAL A 172 -23.31 -1.55 -4.53
N PHE A 173 -23.40 -2.29 -3.42
CA PHE A 173 -22.59 -3.48 -3.16
C PHE A 173 -23.19 -4.77 -3.71
N ALA A 174 -24.50 -4.79 -4.00
CA ALA A 174 -25.25 -5.92 -4.55
C ALA A 174 -24.93 -6.13 -6.04
#